data_AF-A0A920VIY9-F1
#
_entry.id   AF-A0A920VIY9-F1
#
_cell.length_a   1.000
_cell.length_b   1.000
_cell.length_c   1.000
_cell.angle_alpha   90.00
_cell.angle_beta   90.00
_cell.angle_gamma   90.00
#
_symmetry.space_group_name_H-M   'P 1'
#
loop_
_entity.id
_entity.type
_entity.pdbx_description
1 polymer ?
#
loop_
_entity_poly.entity_id
_entity_poly.type
_entity_poly.pdbx_seq_one_letter_code
_entity_poly.pdbx_strand_id
1 'polypeptide(L)'
;MTDIVGEGVIDIATMIDRMSCGPARAFGLPGGTLSEGAVGDVTVIDPTLSWTVDPSTFRSKSRNTPFVGRELKGAPHRTIVGGRTVWTR
;
A
#
# COMPACT_ATOMS: atom_id res chain seq x y z
N MET A 1 -4.36 2.11 10.50
CA MET A 1 -4.51 2.62 9.13
C MET A 1 -4.27 4.12 9.15
N THR A 2 -3.71 4.69 8.08
CA THR A 2 -3.15 6.05 8.04
C THR A 2 -4.20 7.14 8.22
N ASP A 3 -3.77 8.37 8.49
CA ASP A 3 -4.58 9.52 8.92
C ASP A 3 -5.91 9.65 8.18
N ILE A 4 -5.94 9.72 6.85
CA ILE A 4 -7.19 9.94 6.06
C ILE A 4 -8.25 8.87 6.33
N VAL A 5 -7.85 7.60 6.43
CA VAL A 5 -8.80 6.50 6.67
C VAL A 5 -9.01 6.30 8.17
N GLY A 6 -7.98 6.47 8.99
CA GLY A 6 -8.03 6.36 10.45
C GLY A 6 -8.89 7.44 11.10
N GLU A 7 -8.94 8.63 10.50
CA GLU A 7 -9.79 9.76 10.90
C GLU A 7 -11.19 9.71 10.24
N GLY A 8 -11.45 8.74 9.37
CA GLY A 8 -12.76 8.53 8.75
C GLY A 8 -13.11 9.52 7.64
N VAL A 9 -12.14 10.24 7.07
CA VAL A 9 -12.36 11.14 5.92
C VAL A 9 -12.80 10.33 4.68
N ILE A 10 -12.26 9.12 4.51
CA ILE A 10 -12.72 8.12 3.55
C ILE A 10 -12.73 6.72 4.20
N ASP A 11 -13.49 5.78 3.63
CA ASP A 11 -13.42 4.38 4.03
C ASP A 11 -12.26 3.62 3.34
N ILE A 12 -11.98 2.40 3.82
CA ILE A 12 -10.91 1.56 3.27
C ILE A 12 -11.16 1.17 1.81
N ALA A 13 -12.42 0.94 1.44
CA ALA A 13 -12.79 0.54 0.08
C ALA A 13 -12.48 1.68 -0.91
N THR A 14 -12.77 2.92 -0.54
CA THR A 14 -12.42 4.12 -1.31
C THR A 14 -10.91 4.26 -1.45
N MET A 15 -10.13 4.02 -0.38
CA MET A 15 -8.67 4.05 -0.46
C MET A 15 -8.15 3.00 -1.46
N ILE A 16 -8.63 1.76 -1.38
CA ILE A 16 -8.24 0.66 -2.27
C ILE A 16 -8.60 0.99 -3.72
N ASP A 17 -9.81 1.51 -3.97
CA ASP A 17 -10.22 1.92 -5.30
C ASP A 17 -9.30 3.00 -5.85
N ARG A 18 -8.96 4.04 -5.08
CA ARG A 18 -8.09 5.14 -5.54
C ARG A 18 -6.64 4.74 -5.75
N MET A 19 -6.14 3.72 -5.05
CA MET A 19 -4.75 3.27 -5.13
C MET A 19 -4.54 2.03 -6.01
N SER A 20 -5.62 1.39 -6.49
CA SER A 20 -5.53 0.15 -7.27
C SER A 20 -6.55 0.07 -8.40
N CYS A 21 -7.85 -0.13 -8.08
CA CYS A 21 -8.88 -0.42 -9.07
C CYS A 21 -9.14 0.75 -10.03
N GLY A 22 -9.22 1.98 -9.49
CA GLY A 22 -9.45 3.22 -10.21
C GLY A 22 -8.37 3.51 -11.26
N PRO A 23 -7.07 3.54 -10.90
CA PRO A 23 -5.98 3.68 -11.86
C PRO A 23 -6.01 2.60 -12.96
N ALA A 24 -6.24 1.33 -12.61
CA ALA A 24 -6.33 0.25 -13.61
C ALA A 24 -7.46 0.49 -14.61
N ARG A 25 -8.67 0.86 -14.14
CA ARG A 25 -9.80 1.21 -15.01
C ARG A 25 -9.52 2.44 -15.87
N ALA A 26 -8.93 3.49 -15.30
CA ALA A 26 -8.69 4.76 -15.99
C ALA A 26 -7.71 4.62 -17.16
N PHE A 27 -6.71 3.74 -17.04
CA PHE A 27 -5.68 3.52 -18.06
C PHE A 27 -5.85 2.22 -18.85
N GLY A 28 -6.90 1.42 -18.58
CA GLY A 28 -7.13 0.14 -19.25
C GLY A 28 -6.02 -0.89 -18.98
N LEU A 29 -5.44 -0.87 -17.78
CA LEU A 29 -4.33 -1.75 -17.39
C LEU A 29 -4.85 -3.07 -16.83
N PRO A 30 -4.12 -4.19 -17.02
CA PRO A 30 -4.41 -5.42 -16.30
C PRO A 30 -4.20 -5.24 -14.78
N GLY A 31 -4.92 -6.02 -13.97
CA GLY A 31 -4.85 -5.95 -12.51
C GLY A 31 -5.91 -5.03 -11.92
N GLY A 32 -5.60 -4.43 -10.77
CA GLY A 32 -6.56 -3.58 -10.04
C GLY A 32 -7.78 -4.36 -9.52
N THR A 33 -7.67 -5.67 -9.35
CA THR A 33 -8.72 -6.56 -8.85
C THR A 33 -8.12 -7.72 -8.07
N LEU A 34 -8.93 -8.32 -7.21
CA LEU A 34 -8.63 -9.59 -6.55
C LEU A 34 -9.71 -10.59 -6.97
N SER A 35 -9.53 -11.18 -8.14
CA SER A 35 -10.46 -12.15 -8.74
C SER A 35 -9.70 -13.31 -9.34
N GLU A 36 -10.33 -14.48 -9.38
CA GLU A 36 -9.76 -15.66 -10.03
C GLU A 36 -9.42 -15.36 -11.49
N GLY A 37 -8.27 -15.87 -11.96
CA GLY A 37 -7.77 -15.64 -13.32
C GLY A 37 -7.08 -14.28 -13.55
N ALA A 38 -7.15 -13.35 -12.59
CA ALA A 38 -6.38 -12.10 -12.67
C ALA A 38 -4.88 -12.32 -12.41
N VAL A 39 -4.06 -11.35 -12.79
CA VAL A 39 -2.62 -11.35 -12.48
C VAL A 39 -2.45 -11.40 -10.95
N GLY A 40 -1.56 -12.26 -10.47
CA GLY A 40 -1.27 -12.45 -9.04
C GLY A 40 -0.49 -11.30 -8.40
N ASP A 41 -0.93 -10.06 -8.60
CA ASP A 41 -0.37 -8.83 -8.04
C ASP A 41 -1.16 -8.44 -6.79
N VAL A 42 -0.59 -8.70 -5.61
CA VAL A 42 -1.28 -8.56 -4.32
C VAL A 42 -0.34 -7.96 -3.28
N THR A 43 -0.87 -7.07 -2.44
CA THR A 43 -0.17 -6.62 -1.23
C THR A 43 -1.00 -7.00 -0.01
N VAL A 44 -0.37 -7.66 0.95
CA VAL A 44 -0.92 -7.93 2.28
C VAL A 44 -0.56 -6.75 3.17
N ILE A 45 -1.56 -6.12 3.78
CA ILE A 45 -1.40 -4.96 4.65
C ILE A 45 -1.78 -5.40 6.07
N ASP A 46 -0.93 -5.12 7.05
CA ASP A 46 -1.30 -5.16 8.46
C ASP A 46 -1.91 -3.81 8.83
N PRO A 47 -3.23 -3.71 9.10
CA PRO A 47 -3.88 -2.44 9.38
C PRO A 47 -3.60 -1.89 10.79
N THR A 48 -3.05 -2.72 11.68
CA THR A 48 -2.82 -2.43 13.09
C THR A 48 -1.38 -2.01 13.41
N LEU A 49 -0.43 -2.40 12.55
CA LEU A 49 0.99 -2.11 12.72
C LEU A 49 1.28 -0.60 12.79
N SER A 50 1.80 -0.14 13.93
CA SER A 50 2.36 1.20 14.11
C SER A 50 3.87 1.21 13.84
N TRP A 51 4.37 2.27 13.21
CA TRP A 51 5.79 2.47 12.98
C TRP A 51 6.12 3.95 12.83
N THR A 52 7.32 4.35 13.27
CA THR A 52 7.84 5.70 13.07
C THR A 52 8.60 5.77 11.76
N VAL A 53 8.35 6.81 10.97
CA VAL A 53 9.06 7.05 9.72
C VAL A 53 10.52 7.37 10.00
N ASP A 54 11.39 6.41 9.72
CA ASP A 54 12.84 6.58 9.72
C ASP A 54 13.38 6.41 8.29
N PRO A 55 13.82 7.51 7.64
CA PRO A 55 14.41 7.46 6.30
C PRO A 55 15.60 6.50 6.20
N SER A 56 16.36 6.27 7.29
CA SER A 56 17.52 5.37 7.28
C SER A 56 17.16 3.94 6.83
N THR A 57 15.92 3.52 7.13
CA THR A 57 15.37 2.19 6.82
C THR A 57 14.82 2.05 5.39
N PHE A 58 14.76 3.14 4.62
CA PHE A 58 14.15 3.12 3.30
C PHE A 58 14.95 2.28 2.30
N ARG A 59 14.23 1.45 1.54
CA ARG A 59 14.78 0.72 0.38
C ARG A 59 15.09 1.63 -0.80
N SER A 60 14.40 2.76 -0.94
CA SER A 60 14.73 3.80 -1.92
C SER A 60 16.15 4.32 -1.69
N LYS A 61 16.82 4.85 -2.72
CA LYS A 61 18.13 5.50 -2.56
C LYS A 61 18.03 6.85 -1.84
N SER A 62 16.89 7.53 -1.97
CA SER A 62 16.71 8.86 -1.40
C SER A 62 16.27 8.83 0.07
N ARG A 63 16.50 9.93 0.78
CA ARG A 63 16.13 10.13 2.19
C ARG A 63 15.29 11.41 2.40
N ASN A 64 14.92 12.09 1.33
CA ASN A 64 14.16 13.35 1.37
C ASN A 64 12.66 13.07 1.63
N THR A 65 12.23 13.22 2.87
CA THR A 65 10.81 13.10 3.22
C THR A 65 10.43 14.09 4.31
N PRO A 66 9.30 14.80 4.19
CA PRO A 66 8.78 15.63 5.27
C PRO A 66 8.13 14.80 6.39
N PHE A 67 8.00 13.49 6.22
CA PHE A 67 7.32 12.62 7.16
C PHE A 67 8.24 12.05 8.25
N VAL A 68 9.55 12.34 8.23
CA VAL A 68 10.51 11.83 9.21
C VAL A 68 10.04 12.09 10.65
N GLY A 69 10.11 11.05 11.49
CA GLY A 69 9.69 11.11 12.90
C GLY A 69 8.18 11.00 13.14
N ARG A 70 7.33 11.02 12.10
CA ARG A 70 5.88 10.79 12.26
C ARG A 70 5.60 9.31 12.54
N GLU A 71 4.68 9.03 13.47
CA GLU A 71 4.13 7.68 13.66
C GLU A 71 3.00 7.46 12.65
N LEU A 72 3.04 6.33 11.95
CA LEU A 72 2.02 5.91 10.99
C LEU A 72 1.46 4.54 11.40
N LYS A 73 0.17 4.32 11.14
CA LYS A 73 -0.49 3.03 11.40
C LYS A 73 -0.97 2.41 10.10
N GLY A 74 -0.82 1.10 9.94
CA GLY A 74 -1.17 0.41 8.71
C GLY A 74 0.00 0.40 7.74
N ALA A 75 0.55 -0.77 7.46
CA ALA A 75 1.71 -0.90 6.60
C ALA A 75 1.71 -2.20 5.80
N PRO A 76 2.35 -2.23 4.61
CA PRO A 76 2.52 -3.47 3.88
C PRO A 76 3.33 -4.46 4.73
N HIS A 77 2.89 -5.70 4.77
CA HIS A 77 3.59 -6.83 5.37
C HIS A 77 4.23 -7.72 4.29
N ARG A 78 3.57 -7.85 3.13
CA ARG A 78 4.07 -8.63 1.99
C ARG A 78 3.60 -8.04 0.67
N THR A 79 4.46 -8.06 -0.35
CA THR A 79 4.11 -7.70 -1.73
C THR A 79 4.41 -8.87 -2.66
N ILE A 80 3.44 -9.21 -3.50
CA ILE A 80 3.44 -10.32 -4.45
C ILE A 80 3.23 -9.71 -5.84
N VAL A 81 4.06 -10.11 -6.81
CA VAL A 81 3.95 -9.70 -8.22
C VAL A 81 3.99 -10.95 -9.10
N GLY A 82 2.96 -11.14 -9.91
CA GLY A 82 2.79 -12.32 -10.76
C GLY A 82 2.85 -13.63 -9.99
N GLY A 83 2.30 -13.66 -8.77
CA GLY A 83 2.32 -14.82 -7.88
C GLY A 83 3.64 -15.05 -7.12
N ARG A 84 4.66 -14.20 -7.29
CA ARG A 84 5.94 -14.31 -6.58
C ARG A 84 6.06 -13.26 -5.50
N THR A 85 6.43 -13.66 -4.29
CA THR A 85 6.75 -12.70 -3.22
C THR A 85 8.02 -11.95 -3.58
N VAL A 86 7.92 -10.63 -3.73
CA VAL A 86 9.05 -9.75 -4.08
C VAL A 86 9.53 -8.91 -2.89
N TRP A 87 8.69 -8.78 -1.87
CA TRP A 87 9.03 -8.05 -0.65
C TRP A 87 8.26 -8.60 0.56
N THR A 88 8.94 -8.62 1.69
CA THR A 88 8.39 -8.93 3.01
C THR A 88 9.01 -7.94 4.00
N ARG A 89 8.20 -7.47 4.94
CA ARG A 89 8.68 -6.60 6.03
C ARG A 89 9.63 -7.33 6.96
#